data_AF-A0A661MK98-F1
#
_entry.id   AF-A0A661MK98-F1
#
_cell.length_a   1.000
_cell.length_b   1.000
_cell.length_c   1.000
_cell.angle_alpha   90.00
_cell.angle_beta   90.00
_cell.angle_gamma   90.00
#
_symmetry.space_group_name_H-M   'P 1'
#
loop_
_entity.id
_entity.type
_entity.pdbx_description
1 polymer ?
#
loop_
_entity_poly.entity_id
_entity_poly.type
_entity_poly.pdbx_seq_one_letter_code
_entity_poly.pdbx_strand_id
1 'polypeptide(L)'
;MGSEAAEEKTPYELLGGDDGVRKLTSDFYGLMDTLPEAAPTRAMHKGDLSEMTDKLGTFLIGWLGGPQRYQERFGRVIIPLAHKPFPIGPAERDQWLMCMHGAIEKTSLDASMKARLMDSFGRMAEMCRTKD
;
A
#
# COMPACT_ATOMS: atom_id res chain seq x y z
N MET A 1 26.29 18.00 -26.62
CA MET A 1 25.19 17.03 -26.88
C MET A 1 24.77 16.50 -25.52
N GLY A 2 23.82 17.18 -24.89
CA GLY A 2 23.26 16.73 -23.61
C GLY A 2 22.33 15.57 -23.88
N SER A 3 22.58 14.42 -23.26
CA SER A 3 21.62 13.33 -23.22
C SER A 3 20.50 13.78 -22.29
N GLU A 4 19.39 14.26 -22.85
CA GLU A 4 18.13 14.37 -22.13
C GLU A 4 17.64 12.93 -21.90
N ALA A 5 18.08 12.33 -20.80
CA ALA A 5 17.38 11.17 -20.27
C ALA A 5 15.96 11.66 -19.96
N ALA A 6 14.97 11.17 -20.68
CA ALA A 6 13.58 11.40 -20.31
C ALA A 6 13.42 10.96 -18.85
N GLU A 7 13.09 11.89 -17.95
CA GLU A 7 12.85 11.58 -16.55
C GLU A 7 11.77 10.51 -16.48
N GLU A 8 12.14 9.32 -15.99
CA GLU A 8 11.20 8.21 -15.81
C GLU A 8 10.18 8.63 -14.75
N LYS A 9 8.91 8.73 -15.15
CA LYS A 9 7.83 9.11 -14.23
C LYS A 9 7.80 8.18 -13.02
N THR A 10 7.66 8.77 -11.85
CA THR A 10 7.49 8.03 -10.60
C THR A 10 6.18 7.23 -10.62
N PRO A 11 6.07 6.13 -9.87
CA PRO A 11 4.80 5.42 -9.70
C PRO A 11 3.65 6.33 -9.21
N TYR A 12 3.97 7.31 -8.36
CA TYR A 12 3.04 8.35 -7.93
C TYR A 12 2.47 9.15 -9.11
N GLU A 13 3.31 9.63 -10.02
CA GLU A 13 2.87 10.36 -11.21
C GLU A 13 2.09 9.47 -12.18
N LEU A 14 2.51 8.22 -12.36
CA LEU A 14 1.84 7.24 -13.22
C LEU A 14 0.44 6.87 -12.70
N LEU A 15 0.22 6.91 -11.39
CA LEU A 15 -1.09 6.72 -10.78
C LEU A 15 -2.00 7.95 -10.90
N GLY A 16 -1.48 9.11 -11.30
CA GLY A 16 -2.22 10.37 -11.34
C GLY A 16 -2.10 11.20 -10.06
N GLY A 17 -1.03 11.01 -9.30
CA GLY A 17 -0.73 11.77 -8.08
C GLY A 17 -1.60 11.37 -6.89
N ASP A 18 -1.86 12.33 -5.99
CA ASP A 18 -2.59 12.11 -4.73
C ASP A 18 -3.92 11.36 -4.94
N ASP A 19 -4.73 11.78 -5.92
CA ASP A 19 -6.04 11.19 -6.17
C ASP A 19 -5.94 9.72 -6.60
N GLY A 20 -4.93 9.41 -7.41
CA GLY A 20 -4.63 8.04 -7.84
C GLY A 20 -4.26 7.13 -6.68
N VAL A 21 -3.37 7.60 -5.80
CA VAL A 21 -2.93 6.84 -4.63
C VAL A 21 -4.07 6.69 -3.61
N ARG A 22 -4.89 7.73 -3.41
CA ARG A 22 -6.08 7.65 -2.53
C ARG A 22 -7.12 6.69 -3.08
N LYS A 23 -7.31 6.65 -4.40
CA LYS A 23 -8.18 5.67 -5.04
C LYS A 23 -7.64 4.25 -4.84
N LEU A 24 -6.34 4.03 -5.04
CA LEU A 24 -5.68 2.74 -4.80
C LEU A 24 -5.92 2.26 -3.37
N THR A 25 -5.72 3.12 -2.36
CA THR A 25 -5.92 2.71 -0.95
C THR A 25 -7.39 2.52 -0.59
N SER A 26 -8.30 3.31 -1.18
CA SER A 26 -9.74 3.09 -1.03
C SER A 26 -10.17 1.75 -1.64
N ASP A 27 -9.69 1.41 -2.84
CA ASP A 27 -9.94 0.11 -3.47
C ASP A 27 -9.36 -1.04 -2.66
N PHE A 28 -8.17 -0.89 -2.10
CA PHE A 28 -7.51 -1.86 -1.24
C PHE A 28 -8.34 -2.18 0.02
N TYR A 29 -8.76 -1.16 0.77
CA TYR A 29 -9.57 -1.39 1.97
C TYR A 29 -10.99 -1.83 1.62
N GLY A 30 -11.55 -1.39 0.50
CA GLY A 30 -12.83 -1.89 0.00
C GLY A 30 -12.79 -3.39 -0.31
N LEU A 31 -11.70 -3.88 -0.90
CA LEU A 31 -11.49 -5.32 -1.10
C LEU A 31 -11.31 -6.05 0.23
N MET A 32 -10.50 -5.52 1.16
CA MET A 32 -10.33 -6.11 2.48
C MET A 32 -11.64 -6.21 3.28
N ASP A 33 -12.52 -5.24 3.14
CA ASP A 33 -13.81 -5.18 3.83
C ASP A 33 -14.87 -6.12 3.23
N THR A 34 -14.70 -6.54 1.97
CA THR A 34 -15.74 -7.30 1.22
C THR A 34 -15.35 -8.72 0.88
N LEU A 35 -14.06 -9.03 0.71
CA LEU A 35 -13.59 -10.37 0.35
C LEU A 35 -13.61 -11.30 1.58
N PRO A 36 -14.36 -12.43 1.54
CA PRO A 36 -14.37 -13.40 2.63
C PRO A 36 -12.97 -13.95 2.96
N GLU A 37 -12.11 -14.09 1.95
CA GLU A 37 -10.74 -14.57 2.08
C GLU A 37 -9.87 -13.61 2.92
N ALA A 38 -10.20 -12.32 2.94
CA ALA A 38 -9.50 -11.30 3.72
C ALA A 38 -10.08 -11.11 5.13
N ALA A 39 -11.14 -11.84 5.51
CA ALA A 39 -11.83 -11.67 6.78
C ALA A 39 -10.90 -11.75 8.02
N PRO A 40 -9.91 -12.67 8.09
CA PRO A 40 -8.97 -12.69 9.22
C PRO A 40 -8.15 -11.41 9.35
N THR A 41 -7.53 -10.93 8.27
CA THR A 41 -6.80 -9.65 8.28
C THR A 41 -7.73 -8.47 8.56
N ARG A 42 -8.94 -8.47 7.98
CA ARG A 42 -9.94 -7.43 8.22
C ARG A 42 -10.35 -7.33 9.68
N ALA A 43 -10.46 -8.47 10.39
CA ALA A 43 -10.81 -8.51 11.81
C ALA A 43 -9.76 -7.86 12.72
N MET A 44 -8.51 -7.72 12.26
CA MET A 44 -7.47 -6.97 12.98
C MET A 44 -7.68 -5.45 12.94
N HIS A 45 -8.47 -4.97 11.99
CA HIS A 45 -8.82 -3.56 11.84
C HIS A 45 -10.14 -3.30 12.57
N LYS A 46 -10.11 -2.60 13.69
CA LYS A 46 -11.33 -2.35 14.47
C LYS A 46 -12.19 -1.26 13.85
N GLY A 47 -13.48 -1.51 13.74
CA GLY A 47 -14.48 -0.51 13.35
C GLY A 47 -14.36 -0.08 11.89
N ASP A 48 -14.55 1.21 11.67
CA ASP A 48 -14.46 1.86 10.37
C ASP A 48 -13.02 2.00 9.87
N LEU A 49 -12.82 1.89 8.56
CA LEU A 49 -11.50 1.86 7.92
C LEU A 49 -11.01 3.23 7.43
N SER A 50 -11.76 4.32 7.63
CA SER A 50 -11.41 5.65 7.09
C SER A 50 -10.04 6.15 7.53
N GLU A 51 -9.73 6.06 8.82
CA GLU A 51 -8.44 6.51 9.36
C GLU A 51 -7.27 5.67 8.82
N MET A 52 -7.46 4.35 8.72
CA MET A 52 -6.43 3.45 8.19
C MET A 52 -6.23 3.65 6.69
N THR A 53 -7.30 3.96 5.96
CA THR A 53 -7.27 4.34 4.55
C THR A 53 -6.47 5.61 4.33
N ASP A 54 -6.68 6.65 5.15
CA ASP A 54 -5.97 7.92 5.04
C ASP A 54 -4.49 7.81 5.48
N LYS A 55 -4.21 7.03 6.53
CA LYS A 55 -2.83 6.74 6.96
C LYS A 55 -2.05 6.02 5.88
N LEU A 56 -2.59 4.93 5.33
CA LEU A 56 -1.93 4.19 4.25
C LEU A 56 -1.80 5.05 2.99
N GLY A 57 -2.84 5.79 2.61
CA GLY A 57 -2.81 6.68 1.45
C GLY A 57 -1.71 7.74 1.56
N THR A 58 -1.62 8.39 2.72
CA THR A 58 -0.57 9.39 3.00
C THR A 58 0.83 8.78 2.99
N PHE A 59 0.97 7.57 3.55
CA PHE A 59 2.23 6.84 3.52
C PHE A 59 2.64 6.53 2.09
N LEU A 60 1.72 5.97 1.28
CA LEU A 60 1.98 5.58 -0.09
C LEU A 60 2.24 6.77 -1.03
N ILE A 61 1.62 7.93 -0.78
CA ILE A 61 1.94 9.15 -1.55
C ILE A 61 3.44 9.44 -1.48
N GLY A 62 4.01 9.48 -0.27
CA GLY A 62 5.45 9.70 -0.09
C GLY A 62 6.30 8.52 -0.58
N TRP A 63 5.87 7.30 -0.28
CA TRP A 63 6.62 6.08 -0.62
C TRP A 63 6.73 5.82 -2.14
N LEU A 64 5.72 6.24 -2.92
CA LEU A 64 5.67 6.08 -4.38
C LEU A 64 6.37 7.22 -5.15
N GLY A 65 7.03 8.16 -4.45
CA GLY A 65 7.78 9.26 -5.05
C GLY A 65 7.07 10.63 -5.01
N GLY A 66 5.92 10.72 -4.35
CA GLY A 66 5.22 11.99 -4.12
C GLY A 66 5.67 12.71 -2.83
N PRO A 67 4.95 13.76 -2.41
CA PRO A 67 5.28 14.55 -1.23
C PRO A 67 5.23 13.74 0.08
N GLN A 68 6.29 13.81 0.89
CA GLN A 68 6.36 13.10 2.16
C GLN A 68 5.58 13.83 3.28
N ARG A 69 4.29 13.52 3.42
CA ARG A 69 3.39 14.19 4.38
C ARG A 69 3.06 13.35 5.62
N TYR A 70 3.51 12.10 5.69
CA TYR A 70 3.12 11.19 6.77
C TYR A 70 3.59 11.69 8.14
N GLN A 71 4.86 12.06 8.26
CA GLN A 71 5.44 12.49 9.53
C GLN A 71 4.77 13.76 10.07
N GLU A 72 4.44 14.70 9.20
CA GLU A 72 3.77 15.95 9.57
C GLU A 72 2.36 15.72 10.11
N ARG A 73 1.63 14.74 9.54
CA ARG A 73 0.23 14.45 9.90
C ARG A 73 0.08 13.45 11.05
N PHE A 74 0.91 12.42 11.09
CA PHE A 74 0.74 11.25 11.96
C PHE A 74 1.96 10.95 12.83
N GLY A 75 3.02 11.74 12.72
CA GLY A 75 4.28 11.52 13.42
C GLY A 75 5.18 10.47 12.76
N ARG A 76 6.36 10.27 13.35
CA ARG A 76 7.35 9.32 12.83
C ARG A 76 6.84 7.89 12.94
N VAL A 77 6.91 7.14 11.85
CA VAL A 77 6.59 5.70 11.82
C VAL A 77 7.80 4.90 11.37
N ILE A 78 7.97 3.72 11.98
CA ILE A 78 8.85 2.68 11.49
C ILE A 78 7.93 1.49 11.23
N ILE A 79 7.70 1.18 9.94
CA ILE A 79 6.62 0.27 9.51
C ILE A 79 6.67 -1.08 10.26
N PRO A 80 7.79 -1.82 10.32
CA PRO A 80 7.83 -3.08 11.07
C PRO A 80 7.50 -2.92 12.57
N LEU A 81 7.97 -1.84 13.20
CA LEU A 81 7.73 -1.61 14.63
C LEU A 81 6.26 -1.26 14.91
N ALA A 82 5.61 -0.53 14.01
CA ALA A 82 4.18 -0.22 14.11
C ALA A 82 3.31 -1.48 14.00
N HIS A 83 3.79 -2.51 13.29
CA HIS A 83 3.09 -3.77 13.10
C HIS A 83 3.41 -4.84 14.16
N LYS A 84 4.48 -4.66 14.95
CA LYS A 84 4.92 -5.58 16.02
C LYS A 84 3.82 -6.01 17.01
N PRO A 85 2.86 -5.17 17.43
CA PRO A 85 1.82 -5.58 18.38
C PRO A 85 0.78 -6.56 17.83
N PHE A 86 0.71 -6.78 16.52
CA PHE A 86 -0.32 -7.59 15.88
C PHE A 86 0.24 -8.96 15.48
N PRO A 87 -0.56 -10.05 15.56
CA PRO A 87 -0.12 -11.39 15.18
C PRO A 87 -0.21 -11.59 13.66
N ILE A 88 0.79 -11.13 12.91
CA ILE A 88 0.81 -11.17 11.44
C ILE A 88 1.70 -12.33 10.99
N GLY A 89 1.09 -13.37 10.43
CA GLY A 89 1.76 -14.53 9.86
C GLY A 89 1.69 -14.56 8.32
N PRO A 90 2.05 -15.71 7.69
CA PRO A 90 2.00 -15.85 6.24
C PRO A 90 0.59 -15.64 5.69
N ALA A 91 -0.43 -16.18 6.36
CA ALA A 91 -1.82 -16.05 5.94
C ALA A 91 -2.28 -14.58 5.94
N GLU A 92 -1.99 -13.82 7.00
CA GLU A 92 -2.37 -12.41 7.07
C GLU A 92 -1.66 -11.56 6.02
N ARG A 93 -0.36 -11.82 5.80
CA ARG A 93 0.44 -11.20 4.73
C ARG A 93 -0.18 -11.48 3.36
N ASP A 94 -0.51 -12.74 3.06
CA ASP A 94 -1.03 -13.14 1.76
C ASP A 94 -2.41 -12.55 1.49
N GLN A 95 -3.26 -12.47 2.51
CA GLN A 95 -4.56 -11.79 2.43
C GLN A 95 -4.40 -10.29 2.15
N TRP A 96 -3.45 -9.64 2.82
CA TRP A 96 -3.13 -8.24 2.57
C TRP A 96 -2.64 -8.04 1.12
N LEU A 97 -1.72 -8.88 0.66
CA LEU A 97 -1.17 -8.81 -0.70
C LEU A 97 -2.24 -9.13 -1.76
N MET A 98 -3.16 -10.04 -1.50
CA MET A 98 -4.31 -10.32 -2.36
C MET A 98 -5.18 -9.08 -2.56
N CYS A 99 -5.48 -8.36 -1.47
CA CYS A 99 -6.26 -7.11 -1.56
C CYS A 99 -5.49 -6.04 -2.34
N MET A 100 -4.18 -5.90 -2.09
CA MET A 100 -3.34 -4.92 -2.80
C MET A 100 -3.22 -5.26 -4.29
N HIS A 101 -3.05 -6.53 -4.63
CA HIS A 101 -3.05 -7.00 -6.01
C HIS A 101 -4.36 -6.64 -6.72
N GLY A 102 -5.51 -6.95 -6.11
CA GLY A 102 -6.81 -6.59 -6.67
C GLY A 102 -7.00 -5.07 -6.85
N ALA A 103 -6.43 -4.26 -5.97
CA ALA A 103 -6.48 -2.80 -6.07
C ALA A 103 -5.55 -2.27 -7.19
N ILE A 104 -4.34 -2.82 -7.29
CA ILE A 104 -3.38 -2.51 -8.37
C ILE A 104 -3.95 -2.88 -9.73
N GLU A 105 -4.67 -4.01 -9.84
CA GLU A 105 -5.26 -4.43 -11.11
C GLU A 105 -6.27 -3.41 -11.67
N LYS A 106 -6.97 -2.67 -10.80
CA LYS A 106 -7.91 -1.61 -11.19
C LYS A 106 -7.23 -0.32 -11.67
N THR A 107 -5.91 -0.20 -11.55
CA THR A 107 -5.16 0.98 -11.99
C THR A 107 -4.86 0.91 -13.50
N SER A 108 -4.57 2.07 -14.10
CA SER A 108 -4.13 2.17 -15.50
C SER A 108 -2.65 1.89 -15.72
N LEU A 109 -1.94 1.40 -14.70
CA LEU A 109 -0.51 1.06 -14.80
C LEU A 109 -0.30 -0.10 -15.78
N ASP A 110 0.80 -0.07 -16.52
CA ASP A 110 1.17 -1.21 -17.36
C ASP A 110 1.56 -2.44 -16.51
N ALA A 111 1.54 -3.63 -17.12
CA ALA A 111 1.82 -4.88 -16.44
C ALA A 111 3.21 -4.94 -15.80
N SER A 112 4.20 -4.27 -16.39
CA SER A 112 5.56 -4.26 -15.87
C SER A 112 5.65 -3.43 -14.59
N MET A 113 4.99 -2.27 -14.55
CA MET A 113 4.92 -1.42 -13.37
C MET A 113 4.09 -2.08 -12.26
N LYS A 114 2.95 -2.70 -12.60
CA LYS A 114 2.15 -3.48 -11.65
C LYS A 114 2.97 -4.58 -10.97
N ALA A 115 3.74 -5.35 -11.74
CA ALA A 115 4.62 -6.39 -11.21
C ALA A 115 5.70 -5.81 -10.26
N ARG A 116 6.40 -4.74 -10.66
CA ARG A 116 7.42 -4.08 -9.82
C ARG A 116 6.84 -3.55 -8.51
N LEU A 117 5.64 -2.99 -8.53
CA LEU A 117 4.95 -2.53 -7.32
C LEU A 117 4.58 -3.72 -6.43
N MET A 118 4.03 -4.80 -6.99
CA MET A 118 3.69 -5.99 -6.22
C MET A 118 4.91 -6.65 -5.58
N ASP A 119 6.06 -6.70 -6.26
CA ASP A 119 7.32 -7.17 -5.67
C ASP A 119 7.74 -6.30 -4.47
N SER A 120 7.57 -4.99 -4.61
CA SER A 120 7.95 -4.01 -3.57
C SER A 120 7.01 -4.08 -2.37
N PHE A 121 5.71 -4.22 -2.60
CA PHE A 121 4.73 -4.48 -1.56
C PHE A 121 4.96 -5.82 -0.87
N GLY A 122 5.31 -6.86 -1.63
CA GLY A 122 5.67 -8.18 -1.09
C GLY A 122 6.79 -8.08 -0.05
N ARG A 123 7.88 -7.39 -0.39
CA ARG A 123 8.99 -7.14 0.56
C ARG A 123 8.53 -6.33 1.78
N MET A 124 7.70 -5.30 1.59
CA MET A 124 7.17 -4.50 2.69
C MET A 124 6.29 -5.31 3.64
N ALA A 125 5.37 -6.10 3.09
CA ALA A 125 4.47 -6.94 3.85
C ALA A 125 5.23 -8.03 4.61
N GLU A 126 6.28 -8.62 4.00
CA GLU A 126 7.14 -9.60 4.65
C GLU A 126 7.85 -9.01 5.87
N MET A 127 8.37 -7.78 5.79
CA MET A 127 8.99 -7.10 6.93
C MET A 127 8.02 -6.80 8.08
N CYS A 128 6.70 -6.88 7.84
CA CYS A 128 5.68 -6.64 8.86
C CYS A 128 5.23 -7.91 9.59
N ARG A 129 5.68 -9.10 9.16
CA ARG A 129 5.35 -10.36 9.85
C ARG A 129 5.94 -10.37 11.26
N THR A 130 5.19 -10.96 12.18
CA THR A 130 5.53 -11.06 13.62
C THR A 130 5.41 -12.48 14.16
N LYS A 131 4.88 -13.41 13.36
CA LYS A 131 4.83 -14.85 13.64
C LYS A 131 5.10 -15.66 12.35
N ASP A 132 5.57 -16.89 12.54
CA ASP A 132 5.76 -17.86 11.46
C ASP A 132 4.49 -18.68 11.18
#